data_AF-A0A1C5HAB3-F1
#
_entry.id   AF-A0A1C5HAB3-F1
#
_cell.length_a   1.000
_cell.length_b   1.000
_cell.length_c   1.000
_cell.angle_alpha   90.00
_cell.angle_beta   90.00
_cell.angle_gamma   90.00
#
_symmetry.space_group_name_H-M   'P 1'
#
loop_
_entity.id
_entity.type
_entity.pdbx_description
1 polymer ?
#
loop_
_entity_poly.entity_id
_entity_poly.type
_entity_poly.pdbx_seq_one_letter_code
_entity_poly.pdbx_strand_id
1 'polypeptide(L)'
;MRGYDGVLVEERLRELAGHLRGPARLKTDLLTEARHALLDAAEAYREDGLPTTEAERRAVAEFGSNAQLAPAYQAELTAGALRGLALRALAVAVALMAGGDLTWRGAHWRGGPPPEGYRLLSASLNGIWGLVAGLALAGLLLGFLAARYGSPRLPRLGRAVGFGLTGALGLGALAGSALLAWSIGLWEAALTWPPMIFGTVLVSVAWFALARAARCWLLTTR
;
A
#
# COMPACT_ATOMS: atom_id res chain seq x y z
N MET A 1 -24.84 32.18 -16.97
CA MET A 1 -24.65 32.12 -15.51
C MET A 1 -24.09 30.75 -15.11
N ARG A 2 -22.83 30.42 -15.48
CA ARG A 2 -22.23 29.06 -15.29
C ARG A 2 -21.42 28.90 -13.97
N GLY A 3 -21.53 29.85 -13.04
CA GLY A 3 -20.63 29.93 -11.88
C GLY A 3 -21.14 29.35 -10.57
N TYR A 4 -22.41 28.92 -10.51
CA TYR A 4 -23.06 28.44 -9.27
C TYR A 4 -23.36 26.95 -9.26
N ASP A 5 -23.18 26.26 -10.38
CA ASP A 5 -23.41 24.81 -10.48
C ASP A 5 -22.28 24.09 -9.72
N GLY A 6 -22.66 23.32 -8.71
CA GLY A 6 -21.79 22.47 -7.92
C GLY A 6 -21.22 23.08 -6.65
N VAL A 7 -21.59 24.30 -6.24
CA VAL A 7 -21.08 24.89 -4.98
C VAL A 7 -21.42 24.02 -3.77
N LEU A 8 -22.66 23.52 -3.70
CA LEU A 8 -23.12 22.61 -2.64
C LEU A 8 -22.39 21.26 -2.69
N VAL A 9 -22.12 20.75 -3.90
CA VAL A 9 -21.39 19.50 -4.11
C VAL A 9 -19.94 19.65 -3.63
N GLU A 10 -19.25 20.71 -4.03
CA GLU A 10 -17.86 20.97 -3.64
C GLU A 10 -17.72 21.23 -2.14
N GLU A 11 -18.68 21.91 -1.52
CA GLU A 11 -18.71 22.09 -0.06
C GLU A 11 -18.87 20.76 0.67
N ARG A 12 -19.84 19.92 0.24
CA ARG A 12 -20.05 18.59 0.79
C ARG A 12 -18.79 17.72 0.67
N LEU A 13 -18.14 17.71 -0.49
CA LEU A 13 -16.91 16.93 -0.72
C LEU A 13 -15.73 17.45 0.11
N ARG A 14 -15.63 18.76 0.31
CA ARG A 14 -14.58 19.36 1.16
C ARG A 14 -14.75 18.95 2.62
N GLU A 15 -15.97 18.95 3.13
CA GLU A 15 -16.26 18.46 4.46
C GLU A 15 -15.96 16.96 4.57
N LEU A 16 -16.40 16.14 3.61
CA LEU A 16 -16.08 14.71 3.58
C LEU A 16 -14.56 14.49 3.59
N ALA A 17 -13.83 15.25 2.76
CA ALA A 17 -12.38 15.23 2.74
C ALA A 17 -11.79 15.53 4.12
N GLY A 18 -12.33 16.47 4.89
CA GLY A 18 -11.89 16.77 6.26
C GLY A 18 -11.93 15.57 7.21
N HIS A 19 -12.85 14.63 6.99
CA HIS A 19 -13.01 13.43 7.83
C HIS A 19 -12.11 12.25 7.42
N LEU A 20 -11.57 12.27 6.20
CA LEU A 20 -10.81 11.15 5.63
C LEU A 20 -9.30 11.27 5.86
N ARG A 21 -8.69 10.18 6.31
CA ARG A 21 -7.25 10.04 6.55
C ARG A 21 -6.63 9.07 5.55
N GLY A 22 -5.59 9.51 4.85
CA GLY A 22 -4.92 8.65 3.89
C GLY A 22 -4.02 9.41 2.92
N PRO A 23 -3.39 8.67 1.98
CA PRO A 23 -2.57 9.29 0.94
C PRO A 23 -3.39 10.19 0.03
N ALA A 24 -2.86 11.39 -0.24
CA ALA A 24 -3.53 12.44 -1.00
C ALA A 24 -4.08 11.93 -2.34
N ARG A 25 -3.29 11.14 -3.10
CA ARG A 25 -3.72 10.61 -4.40
C ARG A 25 -4.97 9.73 -4.31
N LEU A 26 -4.97 8.70 -3.45
CA LEU A 26 -6.15 7.82 -3.33
C LEU A 26 -7.38 8.58 -2.84
N LYS A 27 -7.18 9.56 -1.95
CA LYS A 27 -8.26 10.43 -1.48
C LYS A 27 -8.82 11.30 -2.61
N THR A 28 -7.96 11.89 -3.43
CA THR A 28 -8.38 12.68 -4.59
C THR A 28 -9.14 11.82 -5.61
N ASP A 29 -8.63 10.62 -5.91
CA ASP A 29 -9.29 9.69 -6.84
C ASP A 29 -10.70 9.35 -6.33
N LEU A 30 -10.82 8.96 -5.05
CA LEU A 30 -12.10 8.61 -4.42
C LEU A 30 -13.09 9.80 -4.34
N LEU A 31 -12.61 11.00 -4.03
CA LEU A 31 -13.45 12.20 -4.03
C LEU A 31 -13.88 12.63 -5.44
N THR A 32 -13.06 12.32 -6.46
CA THR A 32 -13.41 12.57 -7.87
C THR A 32 -14.56 11.66 -8.30
N GLU A 33 -14.52 10.38 -7.92
CA GLU A 33 -15.63 9.45 -8.17
C GLU A 33 -16.91 9.90 -7.46
N ALA A 34 -16.82 10.30 -6.19
CA ALA A 34 -17.95 10.85 -5.44
C ALA A 34 -18.53 12.11 -6.10
N ARG A 35 -17.67 12.98 -6.63
CA ARG A 35 -18.07 14.18 -7.36
C ARG A 35 -18.87 13.83 -8.60
N HIS A 36 -18.40 12.88 -9.40
CA HIS A 36 -19.13 12.44 -10.59
C HIS A 36 -20.48 11.84 -10.22
N ALA A 37 -20.53 10.95 -9.22
CA ALA A 37 -21.80 10.36 -8.76
C ALA A 37 -22.82 11.42 -8.30
N LEU A 38 -22.38 12.46 -7.57
CA LEU A 38 -23.24 13.56 -7.15
C LEU A 38 -23.73 14.43 -8.32
N LEU A 39 -22.85 14.70 -9.29
CA LEU A 39 -23.21 15.46 -10.48
C LEU A 39 -24.19 14.69 -11.37
N ASP A 40 -23.98 13.38 -11.53
CA ASP A 40 -24.88 12.49 -12.28
C ASP A 40 -26.26 12.43 -11.60
N ALA A 41 -26.31 12.33 -10.27
CA ALA A 41 -27.57 12.38 -9.52
C ALA A 41 -28.28 13.75 -9.65
N ALA A 42 -27.52 14.85 -9.58
CA ALA A 42 -28.08 16.18 -9.77
C ALA A 42 -28.60 16.40 -11.20
N GLU A 43 -27.92 15.87 -12.21
CA GLU A 43 -28.41 15.90 -13.60
C GLU A 43 -29.71 15.11 -13.74
N ALA A 44 -29.81 13.90 -13.19
CA ALA A 44 -31.04 13.12 -13.23
C ALA A 44 -32.23 13.89 -12.65
N TYR A 45 -32.03 14.59 -11.52
CA TYR A 45 -33.07 15.44 -10.94
C TYR A 45 -33.44 16.65 -11.81
N ARG A 46 -32.47 17.23 -12.54
CA ARG A 46 -32.76 18.30 -13.50
C ARG A 46 -33.56 17.79 -14.70
N GLU A 47 -33.24 16.60 -15.20
CA GLU A 47 -33.98 15.94 -16.27
C GLU A 47 -35.43 15.65 -15.85
N ASP A 48 -35.66 15.35 -14.57
CA ASP A 48 -36.99 15.23 -13.95
C ASP A 48 -37.69 16.58 -13.70
N GLY A 49 -37.09 17.70 -14.10
CA GLY A 49 -37.68 19.03 -14.07
C GLY A 49 -37.40 19.85 -12.82
N LEU A 50 -36.50 19.42 -11.93
CA LEU A 50 -36.12 20.23 -10.77
C LEU A 50 -35.21 21.41 -11.19
N PRO A 51 -35.39 22.61 -10.60
CA PRO A 51 -34.43 23.69 -10.74
C PRO A 51 -33.04 23.28 -10.24
N THR A 52 -31.97 23.78 -10.86
CA THR A 52 -30.57 23.37 -10.57
C THR A 52 -30.22 23.34 -9.08
N THR A 53 -30.58 24.39 -8.33
CA THR A 53 -30.27 24.47 -6.90
C THR A 53 -31.03 23.46 -6.05
N GLU A 54 -32.24 23.07 -6.48
CA GLU A 54 -33.05 22.08 -5.79
C GLU A 54 -32.59 20.66 -6.14
N ALA A 55 -32.23 20.44 -7.41
CA ALA A 55 -31.63 19.19 -7.87
C ALA A 55 -30.33 18.86 -7.10
N GLU A 56 -29.45 19.84 -6.92
CA GLU A 56 -28.23 19.67 -6.12
C GLU A 56 -28.50 19.41 -4.64
N ARG A 57 -29.42 20.15 -4.02
CA ARG A 57 -29.81 19.90 -2.62
C ARG A 57 -30.34 18.49 -2.45
N ARG A 58 -31.18 18.03 -3.39
CA ARG A 58 -31.78 16.72 -3.35
C ARG A 58 -30.74 15.62 -3.54
N ALA A 59 -29.84 15.75 -4.51
CA ALA A 59 -28.72 14.83 -4.70
C ALA A 59 -27.83 14.74 -3.45
N VAL A 60 -27.48 15.88 -2.85
CA VAL A 60 -26.65 15.96 -1.63
C VAL A 60 -27.38 15.42 -0.40
N ALA A 61 -28.70 15.57 -0.31
CA ALA A 61 -29.51 15.02 0.76
C ALA A 61 -29.61 13.48 0.64
N GLU A 62 -29.84 12.97 -0.57
CA GLU A 62 -29.91 11.53 -0.84
C GLU A 62 -28.57 10.81 -0.66
N PHE A 63 -27.47 11.46 -1.02
CA PHE A 63 -26.12 10.93 -0.84
C PHE A 63 -25.79 10.59 0.62
N GLY A 64 -26.47 11.24 1.57
CA GLY A 64 -26.30 11.02 3.00
C GLY A 64 -25.27 11.95 3.64
N SER A 65 -25.23 11.93 4.97
CA SER A 65 -24.35 12.83 5.74
C SER A 65 -22.89 12.35 5.74
N ASN A 66 -21.96 13.29 5.92
CA ASN A 66 -20.53 12.97 6.01
C ASN A 66 -20.22 11.98 7.14
N ALA A 67 -20.96 12.02 8.24
CA ALA A 67 -20.81 11.08 9.36
C ALA A 67 -21.21 9.64 8.98
N GLN A 68 -22.19 9.48 8.09
CA GLN A 68 -22.63 8.17 7.59
C GLN A 68 -21.66 7.61 6.55
N LEU A 69 -21.11 8.47 5.68
CA LEU A 69 -20.26 8.06 4.57
C LEU A 69 -18.79 7.86 4.95
N ALA A 70 -18.26 8.69 5.86
CA ALA A 70 -16.84 8.67 6.21
C ALA A 70 -16.31 7.27 6.59
N PRO A 71 -17.02 6.42 7.37
CA PRO A 71 -16.54 5.07 7.67
C PRO A 71 -16.39 4.18 6.44
N ALA A 72 -17.31 4.26 5.48
CA ALA A 72 -17.28 3.47 4.25
C ALA A 72 -16.11 3.92 3.35
N TYR A 73 -15.99 5.22 3.12
CA TYR A 73 -14.89 5.81 2.36
C TYR A 73 -13.52 5.52 3.00
N GLN A 74 -13.43 5.58 4.33
CA GLN A 74 -12.20 5.24 5.06
C GLN A 74 -11.84 3.76 4.92
N ALA A 75 -12.83 2.86 4.90
CA ALA A 75 -12.61 1.44 4.66
C ALA A 75 -12.06 1.18 3.25
N GLU A 76 -12.58 1.88 2.25
CA GLU A 76 -12.11 1.80 0.86
C GLU A 76 -10.68 2.34 0.70
N LEU A 77 -10.38 3.50 1.30
CA LEU A 77 -9.00 4.03 1.35
C LEU A 77 -8.04 3.04 2.01
N THR A 78 -8.47 2.40 3.09
CA THR A 78 -7.64 1.41 3.80
C THR A 78 -7.40 0.17 2.95
N ALA A 79 -8.42 -0.33 2.24
CA ALA A 79 -8.30 -1.46 1.34
C ALA A 79 -7.37 -1.13 0.15
N GLY A 80 -7.54 0.04 -0.46
CA GLY A 80 -6.67 0.52 -1.55
C GLY A 80 -5.22 0.69 -1.12
N ALA A 81 -4.98 1.27 0.06
CA ALA A 81 -3.63 1.42 0.60
C ALA A 81 -2.97 0.06 0.92
N LEU A 82 -3.71 -0.88 1.50
CA LEU A 82 -3.23 -2.25 1.76
C LEU A 82 -2.89 -2.98 0.47
N ARG A 83 -3.75 -2.89 -0.56
CA ARG A 83 -3.49 -3.46 -1.88
C ARG A 83 -2.20 -2.89 -2.48
N GLY A 84 -2.02 -1.58 -2.39
CA GLY A 84 -0.82 -0.90 -2.86
C GLY A 84 0.47 -1.32 -2.14
N LEU A 85 0.39 -1.57 -0.82
CA LEU A 85 1.49 -2.12 -0.03
C LEU A 85 1.78 -3.58 -0.42
N ALA A 86 0.75 -4.43 -0.48
CA ALA A 86 0.87 -5.85 -0.79
C ALA A 86 1.49 -6.09 -2.18
N LEU A 87 1.05 -5.37 -3.22
CA LEU A 87 1.63 -5.51 -4.56
C LEU A 87 3.13 -5.19 -4.59
N ARG A 88 3.55 -4.12 -3.91
CA ARG A 88 4.97 -3.72 -3.83
C ARG A 88 5.78 -4.72 -3.01
N ALA A 89 5.24 -5.17 -1.88
CA ALA A 89 5.87 -6.16 -1.03
C ALA A 89 6.07 -7.50 -1.76
N LEU A 90 5.06 -7.95 -2.51
CA LEU A 90 5.14 -9.16 -3.32
C LEU A 90 6.20 -9.03 -4.43
N ALA A 91 6.20 -7.91 -5.16
CA ALA A 91 7.18 -7.67 -6.20
C ALA A 91 8.62 -7.67 -5.66
N VAL A 92 8.85 -7.02 -4.52
CA VAL A 92 10.17 -7.01 -3.86
C VAL A 92 10.54 -8.40 -3.34
N ALA A 93 9.62 -9.11 -2.70
CA ALA A 93 9.87 -10.46 -2.19
C ALA A 93 10.29 -11.41 -3.32
N VAL A 94 9.53 -11.42 -4.43
CA VAL A 94 9.86 -12.24 -5.60
C VAL A 94 11.21 -11.85 -6.20
N ALA A 95 11.48 -10.55 -6.35
CA ALA A 95 12.75 -10.07 -6.89
C ALA A 95 13.94 -10.47 -6.00
N LEU A 96 13.82 -10.39 -4.68
CA LEU A 96 14.88 -10.77 -3.75
C LEU A 96 15.07 -12.28 -3.65
N MET A 97 13.99 -13.07 -3.71
CA MET A 97 14.07 -14.53 -3.76
C MET A 97 14.74 -15.02 -5.07
N ALA A 98 14.41 -14.40 -6.21
CA ALA A 98 15.00 -14.73 -7.50
C ALA A 98 16.44 -14.21 -7.64
N GLY A 99 16.71 -12.98 -7.16
CA GLY A 99 17.98 -12.29 -7.30
C GLY A 99 19.00 -12.58 -6.21
N GLY A 100 18.60 -13.19 -5.09
CA GLY A 100 19.48 -13.46 -3.96
C GLY A 100 20.72 -14.27 -4.34
N ASP A 101 20.53 -15.31 -5.16
CA ASP A 101 21.62 -16.15 -5.65
C ASP A 101 22.51 -15.42 -6.69
N LEU A 102 21.93 -14.54 -7.50
CA LEU A 102 22.66 -13.77 -8.51
C LEU A 102 23.71 -12.84 -7.91
N THR A 103 23.47 -12.31 -6.70
CA THR A 103 24.42 -11.42 -6.01
C THR A 103 25.76 -12.11 -5.74
N TRP A 104 25.75 -13.44 -5.59
CA TRP A 104 26.91 -14.25 -5.18
C TRP A 104 27.50 -15.12 -6.30
N ARG A 105 26.78 -15.28 -7.42
CA ARG A 105 27.26 -16.04 -8.58
C ARG A 105 28.53 -15.42 -9.16
N GLY A 106 29.57 -16.24 -9.32
CA GLY A 106 30.85 -15.84 -9.90
C GLY A 106 31.77 -15.06 -8.96
N ALA A 107 31.42 -14.93 -7.69
CA ALA A 107 32.26 -14.25 -6.73
C ALA A 107 33.45 -15.12 -6.29
N HIS A 108 34.66 -14.60 -6.45
CA HIS A 108 35.92 -15.28 -6.10
C HIS A 108 36.34 -14.93 -4.66
N TRP A 109 35.49 -15.25 -3.68
CA TRP A 109 35.83 -14.99 -2.28
C TRP A 109 37.03 -15.82 -1.86
N ARG A 110 38.10 -15.17 -1.41
CA ARG A 110 39.24 -15.84 -0.77
C ARG A 110 38.92 -16.00 0.71
N GLY A 111 38.94 -17.23 1.23
CA GLY A 111 38.69 -17.52 2.64
C GLY A 111 38.03 -18.87 2.88
N GLY A 112 38.00 -19.31 4.15
CA GLY A 112 37.24 -20.48 4.57
C GLY A 112 35.72 -20.27 4.45
N PRO A 113 34.91 -21.30 4.69
CA PRO A 113 33.45 -21.19 4.66
C PRO A 113 32.98 -20.09 5.64
N PRO A 114 31.90 -19.35 5.31
CA PRO A 114 31.38 -18.31 6.19
C PRO A 114 30.92 -18.90 7.53
N PRO A 115 30.95 -18.10 8.61
CA PRO A 115 30.50 -18.54 9.94
C PRO A 115 29.09 -19.14 9.92
N GLU A 116 28.82 -20.10 10.79
CA GLU A 116 27.51 -20.78 10.85
C GLU A 116 26.36 -19.79 11.08
N GLY A 117 26.55 -18.80 11.96
CA GLY A 117 25.56 -17.74 12.21
C GLY A 117 25.22 -16.91 10.97
N TYR A 118 26.21 -16.65 10.10
CA TYR A 118 26.00 -15.96 8.83
C TYR A 118 25.12 -16.81 7.89
N ARG A 119 25.41 -18.11 7.79
CA ARG A 119 24.61 -19.04 6.97
C ARG A 119 23.18 -19.17 7.48
N LEU A 120 23.01 -19.24 8.80
CA LEU A 120 21.69 -19.30 9.43
C LEU A 120 20.88 -18.03 9.11
N LEU A 121 21.47 -16.85 9.31
CA LEU A 121 20.82 -15.57 9.00
C LEU A 121 20.44 -15.48 7.51
N SER A 122 21.36 -15.86 6.62
CA SER A 122 21.12 -15.90 5.19
C SER A 122 19.98 -16.86 4.82
N ALA A 123 19.90 -18.03 5.46
CA ALA A 123 18.81 -18.98 5.23
C ALA A 123 17.47 -18.44 5.78
N SER A 124 17.48 -17.74 6.92
CA SER A 124 16.29 -17.13 7.51
C SER A 124 15.66 -16.07 6.62
N LEU A 125 16.45 -15.34 5.79
CA LEU A 125 15.90 -14.37 4.84
C LEU A 125 14.91 -15.00 3.85
N ASN A 126 15.14 -16.23 3.40
CA ASN A 126 14.19 -16.93 2.51
C ASN A 126 12.85 -17.16 3.22
N GLY A 127 12.88 -17.55 4.49
CA GLY A 127 11.68 -17.70 5.32
C GLY A 127 10.95 -16.37 5.53
N ILE A 128 11.68 -15.30 5.81
CA ILE A 128 11.11 -13.95 5.98
C ILE A 128 10.44 -13.48 4.69
N TRP A 129 11.11 -13.60 3.54
CA TRP A 129 10.53 -13.19 2.26
C TRP A 129 9.37 -14.09 1.82
N GLY A 130 9.41 -15.39 2.15
CA GLY A 130 8.27 -16.30 2.00
C GLY A 130 7.05 -15.86 2.83
N LEU A 131 7.27 -15.45 4.09
CA LEU A 131 6.23 -14.89 4.94
C LEU A 131 5.67 -13.57 4.37
N VAL A 132 6.53 -12.66 3.93
CA VAL A 132 6.12 -11.40 3.28
C VAL A 132 5.27 -11.67 2.04
N ALA A 133 5.70 -12.59 1.16
CA ALA A 133 4.95 -12.97 -0.03
C ALA A 133 3.59 -13.59 0.32
N GLY A 134 3.55 -14.50 1.30
CA GLY A 134 2.31 -15.12 1.78
C GLY A 134 1.32 -14.10 2.35
N LEU A 135 1.80 -13.18 3.19
CA LEU A 135 0.96 -12.11 3.74
C LEU A 135 0.50 -11.12 2.67
N ALA A 136 1.33 -10.80 1.69
CA ALA A 136 0.94 -9.95 0.56
C ALA A 136 -0.16 -10.61 -0.28
N LEU A 137 -0.01 -11.88 -0.62
CA LEU A 137 -1.04 -12.66 -1.33
C LEU A 137 -2.34 -12.75 -0.53
N ALA A 138 -2.25 -13.02 0.78
CA ALA A 138 -3.41 -13.03 1.66
C ALA A 138 -4.12 -11.67 1.70
N GLY A 139 -3.38 -10.56 1.76
CA GLY A 139 -3.94 -9.21 1.73
C GLY A 139 -4.67 -8.90 0.43
N LEU A 140 -4.08 -9.30 -0.71
CA LEU A 140 -4.71 -9.15 -2.03
C LEU A 140 -5.98 -10.00 -2.16
N LEU A 141 -5.93 -11.25 -1.69
CA LEU A 141 -7.05 -12.18 -1.70
C LEU A 141 -8.19 -11.66 -0.82
N LEU A 142 -7.90 -11.20 0.40
CA LEU A 142 -8.90 -10.63 1.29
C LEU A 142 -9.56 -9.38 0.70
N GLY A 143 -8.79 -8.52 0.02
CA GLY A 143 -9.35 -7.37 -0.70
C GLY A 143 -10.28 -7.79 -1.84
N PHE A 144 -9.91 -8.82 -2.60
CA PHE A 144 -10.77 -9.38 -3.65
C PHE A 144 -12.05 -10.00 -3.09
N LEU A 145 -11.96 -10.81 -2.03
CA LEU A 145 -13.15 -11.40 -1.39
C LEU A 145 -14.04 -10.33 -0.76
N ALA A 146 -13.47 -9.27 -0.17
CA ALA A 146 -14.24 -8.17 0.40
C ALA A 146 -15.06 -7.45 -0.68
N ALA A 147 -14.45 -7.16 -1.83
CA ALA A 147 -15.15 -6.57 -2.97
C ALA A 147 -16.24 -7.50 -3.55
N ARG A 148 -15.99 -8.82 -3.57
CA ARG A 148 -16.91 -9.79 -4.16
C ARG A 148 -18.10 -10.16 -3.26
N TYR A 149 -17.90 -10.26 -1.95
CA TYR A 149 -18.89 -10.84 -1.03
C TYR A 149 -19.41 -9.87 0.03
N GLY A 150 -18.88 -8.65 0.15
CA GLY A 150 -19.40 -7.62 1.07
C GLY A 150 -19.33 -8.00 2.55
N SER A 151 -18.47 -8.95 2.95
CA SER A 151 -18.48 -9.48 4.33
C SER A 151 -17.81 -8.52 5.33
N PRO A 152 -18.45 -8.21 6.47
CA PRO A 152 -17.92 -7.28 7.47
C PRO A 152 -16.71 -7.82 8.26
N ARG A 153 -16.43 -9.15 8.19
CA ARG A 153 -15.27 -9.76 8.86
C ARG A 153 -13.97 -9.60 8.07
N LEU A 154 -14.06 -9.51 6.75
CA LEU A 154 -12.89 -9.45 5.86
C LEU A 154 -12.04 -8.19 6.06
N PRO A 155 -12.60 -6.99 6.28
CA PRO A 155 -11.80 -5.80 6.58
C PRO A 155 -10.95 -5.94 7.84
N ARG A 156 -11.46 -6.62 8.88
CA ARG A 156 -10.72 -6.84 10.13
C ARG A 156 -9.51 -7.76 9.91
N LEU A 157 -9.71 -8.85 9.17
CA LEU A 157 -8.62 -9.74 8.78
C LEU A 157 -7.61 -9.03 7.88
N GLY A 158 -8.08 -8.20 6.94
CA GLY A 158 -7.21 -7.37 6.09
C GLY A 158 -6.31 -6.45 6.90
N ARG A 159 -6.83 -5.81 7.96
CA ARG A 159 -6.01 -4.98 8.87
C ARG A 159 -4.97 -5.82 9.62
N ALA A 160 -5.35 -6.97 10.15
CA ALA A 160 -4.41 -7.87 10.83
C ALA A 160 -3.27 -8.32 9.89
N VAL A 161 -3.61 -8.70 8.66
CA VAL A 161 -2.63 -9.04 7.61
C VAL A 161 -1.75 -7.84 7.27
N GLY A 162 -2.31 -6.63 7.18
CA GLY A 162 -1.53 -5.41 6.95
C GLY A 162 -0.51 -5.11 8.06
N PHE A 163 -0.87 -5.30 9.33
CA PHE A 163 0.07 -5.16 10.45
C PHE A 163 1.15 -6.24 10.40
N GLY A 164 0.75 -7.49 10.16
CA GLY A 164 1.69 -8.60 9.98
C GLY A 164 2.66 -8.34 8.85
N LEU A 165 2.17 -7.86 7.70
CA LEU A 165 2.99 -7.53 6.53
C LEU A 165 3.99 -6.42 6.84
N THR A 166 3.54 -5.35 7.51
CA THR A 166 4.41 -4.24 7.90
C THR A 166 5.48 -4.68 8.90
N GLY A 167 5.12 -5.53 9.86
CA GLY A 167 6.07 -6.12 10.81
C GLY A 167 7.10 -7.03 10.11
N ALA A 168 6.65 -7.90 9.22
CA ALA A 168 7.51 -8.79 8.43
C ALA A 168 8.48 -8.01 7.52
N LEU A 169 8.03 -6.90 6.92
CA LEU A 169 8.89 -5.99 6.17
C LEU A 169 9.93 -5.33 7.08
N GLY A 170 9.56 -4.89 8.28
CA GLY A 170 10.51 -4.37 9.27
C GLY A 170 11.58 -5.41 9.66
N LEU A 171 11.16 -6.65 9.91
CA LEU A 171 12.08 -7.76 10.19
C LEU A 171 13.02 -8.04 9.01
N GLY A 172 12.50 -8.04 7.78
CA GLY A 172 13.30 -8.20 6.57
C GLY A 172 14.32 -7.07 6.37
N ALA A 173 13.97 -5.82 6.70
CA ALA A 173 14.88 -4.69 6.66
C ALA A 173 16.03 -4.86 7.65
N LEU A 174 15.72 -5.24 8.89
CA LEU A 174 16.71 -5.47 9.94
C LEU A 174 17.65 -6.63 9.58
N ALA A 175 17.08 -7.79 9.23
CA ALA A 175 17.85 -8.98 8.89
C ALA A 175 18.70 -8.77 7.64
N GLY A 176 18.15 -8.13 6.59
CA GLY A 176 18.88 -7.82 5.36
C GLY A 176 20.01 -6.82 5.58
N SER A 177 19.79 -5.78 6.39
CA SER A 177 20.82 -4.80 6.73
C SER A 177 21.94 -5.42 7.57
N ALA A 178 21.59 -6.28 8.54
CA ALA A 178 22.56 -7.01 9.34
C ALA A 178 23.42 -7.95 8.48
N LEU A 179 22.79 -8.68 7.54
CA LEU A 179 23.52 -9.57 6.64
C LEU A 179 24.46 -8.78 5.70
N LEU A 180 24.01 -7.65 5.15
CA LEU A 180 24.83 -6.81 4.30
C LEU A 180 26.03 -6.24 5.07
N ALA A 181 25.81 -5.70 6.27
CA ALA A 181 26.89 -5.18 7.12
C ALA A 181 27.91 -6.27 7.49
N TRP A 182 27.43 -7.48 7.82
CA TRP A 182 28.32 -8.61 8.11
C TRP A 182 29.10 -9.06 6.87
N SER A 183 28.47 -9.04 5.69
CA SER A 183 29.12 -9.37 4.42
C SER A 183 30.30 -8.44 4.12
N ILE A 184 30.13 -7.13 4.33
CA ILE A 184 31.18 -6.12 4.12
C ILE A 184 32.37 -6.38 5.07
N GLY A 185 32.10 -6.77 6.31
CA GLY A 185 33.16 -7.10 7.28
C GLY A 185 33.90 -8.41 6.98
N LEU A 186 33.25 -9.37 6.33
CA LEU A 186 33.86 -10.65 5.95
C LEU A 186 34.68 -10.55 4.66
N TRP A 187 34.24 -9.73 3.71
CA TRP A 187 34.86 -9.66 2.38
C TRP A 187 34.97 -8.21 1.90
N GLU A 188 36.17 -7.63 1.96
CA GLU A 188 36.41 -6.27 1.44
C GLU A 188 36.07 -6.15 -0.06
N ALA A 189 36.28 -7.23 -0.83
CA ALA A 189 35.92 -7.30 -2.24
C ALA A 189 34.41 -7.17 -2.51
N ALA A 190 33.55 -7.28 -1.48
CA ALA A 190 32.11 -7.07 -1.63
C ALA A 190 31.79 -5.63 -2.02
N LEU A 191 32.61 -4.66 -1.60
CA LEU A 191 32.41 -3.24 -1.90
C LEU A 191 32.70 -2.88 -3.37
N THR A 192 33.52 -3.68 -4.04
CA THR A 192 33.89 -3.46 -5.45
C THR A 192 33.19 -4.42 -6.41
N TRP A 193 32.42 -5.38 -5.89
CA TRP A 193 31.68 -6.34 -6.69
C TRP A 193 30.45 -5.69 -7.35
N PRO A 194 30.37 -5.58 -8.69
CA PRO A 194 29.29 -4.83 -9.34
C PRO A 194 27.87 -5.31 -8.97
N PRO A 195 27.57 -6.62 -8.90
CA PRO A 195 26.27 -7.10 -8.44
C PRO A 195 25.89 -6.63 -7.03
N MET A 196 26.84 -6.49 -6.11
CA MET A 196 26.59 -5.94 -4.78
C MET A 196 26.20 -4.46 -4.86
N ILE A 197 26.94 -3.66 -5.62
CA ILE A 197 26.67 -2.22 -5.79
C ILE A 197 25.27 -2.00 -6.37
N PHE A 198 24.94 -2.67 -7.48
CA PHE A 198 23.62 -2.58 -8.10
C PHE A 198 22.53 -3.11 -7.17
N GLY A 199 22.79 -4.22 -6.49
CA GLY A 199 21.89 -4.82 -5.51
C GLY A 199 21.56 -3.85 -4.37
N THR A 200 22.57 -3.18 -3.79
CA THR A 200 22.36 -2.21 -2.72
C THR A 200 21.51 -1.03 -3.19
N VAL A 201 21.78 -0.47 -4.36
CA VAL A 201 20.98 0.65 -4.91
C VAL A 201 19.53 0.21 -5.13
N LEU A 202 19.30 -0.94 -5.76
CA LEU A 202 17.95 -1.47 -6.00
C LEU A 202 17.20 -1.75 -4.70
N VAL A 203 17.88 -2.34 -3.71
CA VAL A 203 17.33 -2.60 -2.38
C VAL A 203 16.98 -1.29 -1.66
N SER A 204 17.81 -0.24 -1.74
CA SER A 204 17.51 1.07 -1.17
C SER A 204 16.26 1.69 -1.81
N VAL A 205 16.13 1.63 -3.13
CA VAL A 205 14.93 2.11 -3.85
C VAL A 205 13.70 1.31 -3.44
N ALA A 206 13.82 -0.02 -3.33
CA ALA A 206 12.76 -0.90 -2.87
C ALA A 206 12.32 -0.55 -1.44
N TRP A 207 13.26 -0.35 -0.52
CA TRP A 207 12.95 0.06 0.85
C TRP A 207 12.25 1.41 0.93
N PHE A 208 12.69 2.40 0.15
CA PHE A 208 12.03 3.68 0.08
C PHE A 208 10.57 3.55 -0.41
N ALA A 209 10.36 2.76 -1.47
CA ALA A 209 9.03 2.49 -2.00
C ALA A 209 8.12 1.76 -0.99
N LEU A 210 8.66 0.77 -0.28
CA LEU A 210 7.95 0.00 0.75
C LEU A 210 7.64 0.85 1.99
N ALA A 211 8.60 1.63 2.48
CA ALA A 211 8.42 2.51 3.62
C ALA A 211 7.34 3.56 3.34
N ARG A 212 7.33 4.14 2.12
CA ARG A 212 6.29 5.07 1.70
C ARG A 212 4.92 4.38 1.65
N ALA A 213 4.84 3.20 1.06
CA ALA A 213 3.60 2.44 0.99
C ALA A 213 3.07 2.03 2.37
N ALA A 214 3.95 1.57 3.26
CA ALA A 214 3.62 1.19 4.64
C ALA A 214 3.16 2.40 5.45
N ARG A 215 3.81 3.56 5.30
CA ARG A 215 3.37 4.82 5.91
C ARG A 215 1.98 5.21 5.41
N CYS A 216 1.73 5.17 4.09
CA CYS A 216 0.42 5.49 3.53
C CYS A 216 -0.68 4.57 4.09
N TRP A 217 -0.41 3.27 4.21
CA TRP A 217 -1.32 2.31 4.82
C TRP A 217 -1.52 2.56 6.32
N LEU A 218 -0.47 2.80 7.10
CA LEU A 218 -0.59 3.12 8.53
C LEU A 218 -1.43 4.38 8.76
N LEU A 219 -1.33 5.38 7.90
CA LEU A 219 -2.11 6.62 8.00
C LEU A 219 -3.62 6.38 7.84
N THR A 220 -4.04 5.40 7.04
CA THR A 220 -5.47 5.07 6.89
C THR A 220 -6.02 4.28 8.07
N THR A 221 -5.15 3.71 8.90
CA THR A 221 -5.55 2.88 10.07
C THR A 221 -5.70 3.67 11.36
N ARG A 222 -5.36 4.96 11.38
CA ARG A 222 -5.48 5.86 12.54
C ARG A 222 -6.86 6.45 12.63
#